data_AF-A0A7X7ZLL9-F1
#
_entry.id   AF-A0A7X7ZLL9-F1
#
_cell.length_a   1.000
_cell.length_b   1.000
_cell.length_c   1.000
_cell.angle_alpha   90.00
_cell.angle_beta   90.00
_cell.angle_gamma   90.00
#
_symmetry.space_group_name_H-M   'P 1'
#
loop_
_entity.id
_entity.type
_entity.pdbx_description
1 polymer ?
#
loop_
_entity_poly.entity_id
_entity_poly.type
_entity_poly.pdbx_seq_one_letter_code
_entity_poly.pdbx_strand_id
1 'polypeptide(L)'
;MDNEFQIEHHISYAFEYKWGYLKWAKSDNPLYRKIFPEGTFDIVFEGELIKNRKVNWDNAKLSLHQVKNKLQLGTVLIIHRSDNLVEIKIKKT
;
A
#
# COMPACT_ATOMS: atom_id res chain seq x y z
N MET A 1 19.30 7.46 14.19
CA MET A 1 18.10 7.66 13.36
C MET A 1 17.89 6.36 12.64
N ASP A 2 17.03 5.51 13.17
CA ASP A 2 16.68 4.26 12.50
C ASP A 2 15.97 4.65 11.20
N ASN A 3 16.58 4.32 10.06
CA ASN A 3 15.91 4.44 8.78
C ASN A 3 14.79 3.39 8.77
N GLU A 4 13.58 3.80 9.12
CA GLU A 4 12.40 2.97 8.91
C GLU A 4 12.34 2.56 7.43
N PHE A 5 12.23 1.26 7.19
CA PHE A 5 12.18 0.72 5.84
C PHE A 5 10.90 1.23 5.15
N GLN A 6 11.05 1.87 4.00
CA GLN A 6 9.95 2.37 3.19
C GLN A 6 10.10 1.93 1.73
N ILE A 7 8.98 1.87 1.02
CA ILE A 7 8.95 1.63 -0.43
C ILE A 7 8.16 2.73 -1.14
N GLU A 8 8.58 3.03 -2.36
CA GLU A 8 7.79 3.84 -3.29
C GLU A 8 6.98 2.90 -4.20
N HIS A 9 5.68 3.15 -4.31
CA HIS A 9 4.79 2.41 -5.17
C HIS A 9 4.11 3.35 -6.15
N HIS A 10 4.28 3.09 -7.44
CA HIS A 10 3.71 3.90 -8.51
C HIS A 10 2.39 3.28 -8.98
N ILE A 11 1.30 4.02 -8.85
CA ILE A 11 0.01 3.66 -9.44
C ILE A 11 0.14 3.73 -10.95
N SER A 12 0.28 2.57 -11.58
CA SER A 12 0.71 2.43 -12.98
C SER A 12 -0.39 1.84 -13.86
N TYR A 13 -1.37 1.17 -13.27
CA TYR A 13 -2.40 0.46 -14.02
C TYR A 13 -3.82 0.96 -13.72
N ALA A 14 -4.68 0.95 -14.75
CA ALA A 14 -6.09 1.33 -14.64
C ALA A 14 -6.83 0.59 -13.52
N PHE A 15 -6.50 -0.68 -13.30
CA PHE A 15 -7.13 -1.49 -12.28
C PHE A 15 -6.89 -0.96 -10.86
N GLU A 16 -5.75 -0.32 -10.61
CA GLU A 16 -5.35 0.15 -9.30
C GLU A 16 -6.21 1.32 -8.85
N TYR A 17 -6.35 2.36 -9.67
CA TYR A 17 -7.15 3.53 -9.32
C TYR A 17 -8.66 3.34 -9.58
N LYS A 18 -9.07 2.53 -10.57
CA LYS A 18 -10.51 2.30 -10.82
C LYS A 18 -11.17 1.45 -9.72
N TRP A 19 -10.45 0.46 -9.19
CA TRP A 19 -11.01 -0.48 -8.21
C TRP A 19 -10.46 -0.30 -6.80
N GLY A 20 -9.42 0.53 -6.64
CA GLY A 20 -8.74 0.76 -5.36
C GLY A 20 -7.91 -0.44 -4.96
N TYR A 21 -6.98 -0.84 -5.81
CA TYR A 21 -5.98 -1.86 -5.47
C TYR A 21 -4.59 -1.27 -5.53
N LEU A 22 -3.74 -1.74 -4.63
CA LEU A 22 -2.29 -1.61 -4.73
C LEU A 22 -1.79 -2.95 -5.27
N LYS A 23 -1.22 -2.96 -6.47
CA LYS A 23 -0.90 -4.18 -7.22
C LYS A 23 0.56 -4.18 -7.64
N TRP A 24 1.29 -5.22 -7.27
CA TRP A 24 2.69 -5.37 -7.64
C TRP A 24 2.94 -6.68 -8.41
N ALA A 25 4.14 -6.83 -8.96
CA ALA A 25 4.57 -8.07 -9.58
C ALA A 25 4.83 -9.13 -8.50
N LYS A 26 4.49 -10.41 -8.75
CA LYS A 26 4.73 -11.47 -7.75
C LYS A 26 6.21 -11.60 -7.36
N SER A 27 7.12 -11.29 -8.28
CA SER A 27 8.57 -11.22 -8.02
C SER A 27 8.93 -10.26 -6.89
N ASP A 28 8.12 -9.24 -6.65
CA ASP A 28 8.38 -8.21 -5.64
C ASP A 28 7.79 -8.58 -4.28
N ASN A 29 7.10 -9.72 -4.15
CA ASN A 29 6.58 -10.19 -2.86
C ASN A 29 7.62 -10.10 -1.72
N PRO A 30 8.90 -10.50 -1.88
CA PRO A 30 9.90 -10.34 -0.82
C PRO A 30 10.11 -8.89 -0.37
N LEU A 31 9.99 -7.92 -1.28
CA LEU A 31 10.08 -6.49 -0.95
C LEU A 31 8.86 -6.05 -0.13
N TYR A 32 7.66 -6.35 -0.61
CA TYR A 32 6.41 -5.95 0.04
C TYR A 32 6.18 -6.66 1.39
N ARG A 33 6.73 -7.87 1.58
CA ARG A 33 6.69 -8.59 2.86
C ARG A 33 7.50 -7.91 3.98
N LYS A 34 8.43 -7.01 3.64
CA LYS A 34 9.11 -6.18 4.64
C LYS A 34 8.20 -5.07 5.20
N ILE A 35 7.14 -4.73 4.47
CA ILE A 35 6.22 -3.62 4.79
C ILE A 35 4.87 -4.12 5.28
N PHE A 36 4.26 -5.09 4.60
CA PHE A 36 2.95 -5.57 5.00
C PHE A 36 3.09 -6.79 5.91
N PRO A 37 2.45 -6.79 7.10
CA PRO A 37 2.44 -7.96 7.98
C PRO A 37 1.71 -9.14 7.36
N GLU A 38 1.97 -10.31 7.93
CA GLU A 38 1.07 -11.46 7.76
C GLU A 38 -0.22 -11.27 8.54
N GLY A 39 -1.32 -11.81 7.99
CA GLY A 39 -2.63 -11.71 8.62
C GLY A 39 -3.32 -10.36 8.38
N THR A 40 -4.09 -9.92 9.37
CA THR A 40 -4.93 -8.72 9.30
C THR A 40 -4.23 -7.55 9.99
N PHE A 41 -4.30 -6.37 9.39
CA PHE A 41 -3.71 -5.13 9.90
C PHE A 41 -4.53 -3.90 9.52
N ASP A 42 -4.22 -2.78 10.15
CA ASP A 42 -4.83 -1.50 9.84
C ASP A 42 -3.86 -0.65 9.00
N ILE A 43 -4.43 0.19 8.14
CA ILE A 43 -3.69 1.14 7.30
C ILE A 43 -4.11 2.55 7.69
N VAL A 44 -3.15 3.47 7.79
CA VAL A 44 -3.42 4.92 7.81
C VAL A 44 -3.05 5.47 6.44
N PHE A 45 -4.05 5.82 5.63
CA PHE A 45 -3.87 6.39 4.29
C PHE A 45 -4.15 7.89 4.34
N GLU A 46 -3.14 8.73 4.12
CA GLU A 46 -3.27 10.21 4.21
C GLU A 46 -3.97 10.66 5.51
N GLY A 47 -3.69 10.00 6.63
CA GLY A 47 -4.31 10.26 7.93
C GLY A 47 -5.66 9.58 8.18
N GLU A 48 -6.24 8.89 7.19
CA GLU A 48 -7.50 8.14 7.34
C GLU A 48 -7.25 6.67 7.70
N LEU A 49 -7.90 6.19 8.76
CA LEU A 49 -7.78 4.82 9.21
C LEU A 49 -8.66 3.86 8.39
N ILE A 50 -8.03 2.89 7.74
CA ILE A 50 -8.64 1.80 6.98
C ILE A 50 -8.40 0.50 7.76
N LYS A 51 -9.46 0.00 8.40
CA LYS A 51 -9.34 -1.19 9.25
C LYS A 51 -9.36 -2.51 8.47
N ASN A 52 -8.87 -3.55 9.13
CA ASN A 52 -9.05 -4.96 8.77
C ASN A 52 -8.61 -5.29 7.33
N ARG A 53 -7.43 -4.81 6.96
CA ARG A 53 -6.80 -5.08 5.68
C ARG A 53 -5.99 -6.36 5.74
N LYS A 54 -5.93 -7.07 4.61
CA LYS A 54 -5.12 -8.27 4.44
C LYS A 54 -4.56 -8.27 3.03
N VAL A 55 -3.27 -8.59 2.91
CA VAL A 55 -2.63 -8.77 1.60
C VAL A 55 -3.07 -10.11 1.01
N ASN A 56 -3.40 -10.10 -0.28
CA ASN A 56 -3.53 -11.32 -1.06
C ASN A 56 -2.18 -11.59 -1.75
N TRP A 57 -1.32 -12.34 -1.08
CA TRP A 57 0.05 -12.64 -1.53
C TRP A 57 0.09 -13.46 -2.82
N ASP A 58 -0.88 -14.36 -3.02
CA ASP A 58 -0.99 -15.18 -4.24
C ASP A 58 -1.25 -14.30 -5.46
N ASN A 59 -1.99 -13.21 -5.29
CA ASN A 59 -2.29 -12.24 -6.33
C ASN A 59 -1.45 -10.97 -6.22
N ALA A 60 -0.47 -10.89 -5.33
CA ALA A 60 0.38 -9.71 -5.11
C ALA A 60 -0.42 -8.40 -5.12
N LYS A 61 -1.48 -8.34 -4.29
CA LYS A 61 -2.38 -7.19 -4.23
C LYS A 61 -2.93 -6.92 -2.84
N LEU A 62 -3.29 -5.66 -2.61
CA LEU A 62 -3.95 -5.16 -1.41
C LEU A 62 -5.12 -4.25 -1.81
N SER A 63 -6.27 -4.40 -1.15
CA SER A 63 -7.43 -3.54 -1.42
C SER A 63 -7.38 -2.26 -0.60
N LEU A 64 -7.37 -1.13 -1.30
CA LEU A 64 -7.52 0.24 -0.82
C LEU A 64 -8.85 0.86 -1.30
N HIS A 65 -9.88 0.04 -1.51
CA HIS A 65 -11.14 0.48 -2.12
C HIS A 65 -11.78 1.70 -1.43
N GLN A 66 -11.65 1.80 -0.11
CA GLN A 66 -12.20 2.91 0.68
C GLN A 66 -11.61 4.28 0.31
N VAL A 67 -10.37 4.30 -0.18
CA VAL A 67 -9.65 5.52 -0.57
C VAL A 67 -9.37 5.57 -2.08
N LYS A 68 -10.08 4.76 -2.89
CA LYS A 68 -9.85 4.68 -4.35
C LYS A 68 -9.93 6.04 -5.04
N ASN A 69 -10.78 6.94 -4.55
CA ASN A 69 -10.99 8.28 -5.10
C ASN A 69 -9.75 9.20 -4.93
N LYS A 70 -8.78 8.81 -4.12
CA LYS A 70 -7.49 9.50 -3.92
C LYS A 70 -6.38 8.94 -4.81
N LEU A 71 -6.63 7.82 -5.48
CA LEU A 71 -5.67 7.19 -6.38
C LEU A 71 -5.94 7.66 -7.81
N GLN A 72 -4.88 7.99 -8.52
CA GLN A 72 -4.92 8.29 -9.94
C GLN A 72 -3.68 7.73 -10.62
N LEU A 73 -3.72 7.61 -11.94
CA LEU A 73 -2.55 7.22 -12.72
C LEU A 73 -1.40 8.20 -12.44
N GLY A 74 -0.22 7.66 -12.14
CA GLY A 74 0.96 8.46 -11.82
C GLY A 74 1.08 8.88 -10.35
N THR A 75 0.08 8.62 -9.49
CA THR A 75 0.24 8.77 -8.04
C THR A 75 1.40 7.91 -7.56
N VAL A 76 2.33 8.52 -6.82
CA VAL A 76 3.39 7.80 -6.11
C VAL A 76 3.02 7.72 -4.63
N LEU A 77 2.99 6.50 -4.10
CA LEU A 77 2.73 6.23 -2.70
C LEU A 77 4.05 5.94 -1.99
N ILE A 78 4.26 6.57 -0.84
CA ILE A 78 5.27 6.20 0.14
C ILE A 78 4.59 5.29 1.16
N ILE A 79 5.11 4.07 1.31
CA ILE A 79 4.57 3.07 2.22
C ILE A 79 5.65 2.68 3.21
N HIS A 80 5.34 2.80 4.49
CA HIS A 80 6.18 2.32 5.58
C HIS A 80 5.32 1.64 6.64
N ARG A 81 5.97 0.88 7.51
CA ARG A 81 5.31 0.19 8.62
C ARG A 81 5.93 0.64 9.92
N SER A 82 5.08 0.98 10.88
CA SER A 82 5.44 1.20 12.28
C SER A 82 4.66 0.20 13.13
N ASP A 83 5.35 -0.76 13.74
CA ASP A 83 4.78 -1.89 14.50
C ASP A 83 3.72 -2.71 13.75
N ASN A 84 2.42 -2.53 14.03
CA ASN A 84 1.31 -3.22 13.36
C ASN A 84 0.49 -2.30 12.46
N LEU A 85 0.93 -1.04 12.33
CA LEU A 85 0.29 -0.02 11.52
C LEU A 85 1.08 0.17 10.23
N VAL A 86 0.37 0.16 9.11
CA VAL A 86 0.96 0.51 7.82
C VAL A 86 0.52 1.91 7.45
N GLU A 87 1.47 2.82 7.26
CA GLU A 87 1.21 4.17 6.82
C GLU A 87 1.43 4.28 5.31
N ILE A 88 0.45 4.87 4.63
CA ILE A 88 0.52 5.17 3.20
C ILE A 88 0.30 6.67 3.01
N LYS A 89 1.27 7.33 2.38
CA LYS A 89 1.20 8.75 2.03
C LYS A 89 1.38 8.94 0.54
N ILE A 90 0.71 9.92 -0.03
CA ILE A 90 0.97 10.36 -1.41
C ILE A 90 2.22 11.22 -1.38
N LYS A 91 3.22 10.85 -2.19
CA LYS A 91 4.43 11.65 -2.38
C LYS A 91 4.02 12.98 -3.02
N LYS A 92 4.15 14.08 -2.28
CA LYS A 92 3.96 15.43 -2.81
C LYS A 92 5.18 15.76 -3.66
N THR A 93 4.93 16.04 -4.94
CA THR A 93 5.91 16.67 -5.85
C THR A 93 6.03 18.15 -5.58
#